data_AF-A0A352RX08-F1
#
_entry.id   AF-A0A352RX08-F1
#
_cell.length_a   1.000
_cell.length_b   1.000
_cell.length_c   1.000
_cell.angle_alpha   90.00
_cell.angle_beta   90.00
_cell.angle_gamma   90.00
#
_symmetry.space_group_name_H-M   'P 1'
#
loop_
_entity.id
_entity.type
_entity.pdbx_description
1 polymer ?
#
loop_
_entity_poly.entity_id
_entity_poly.type
_entity_poly.pdbx_seq_one_letter_code
_entity_poly.pdbx_strand_id
1 'polypeptide(L)' 'AMTKIFVSEAVWRVADRAVQIMGALGISDDTPVSMIQRELRPFRIYDGASELHRATLARRIFQHGLRP' A
#
# COMPACT_ATOMS: atom_id res chain seq x y z
N ALA A 1 9.13 -9.45 0.31
CA ALA A 1 8.01 -9.43 -0.66
C ALA A 1 6.65 -9.33 0.03
N MET A 2 6.20 -10.34 0.80
CA MET A 2 4.88 -10.29 1.47
C MET A 2 4.71 -9.11 2.42
N THR A 3 5.69 -8.86 3.31
CA THR A 3 5.63 -7.76 4.29
C THR A 3 5.45 -6.40 3.62
N LYS A 4 6.19 -6.13 2.54
CA LYS A 4 6.11 -4.86 1.81
C LYS A 4 4.71 -4.62 1.27
N ILE A 5 4.15 -5.59 0.54
CA ILE A 5 2.78 -5.49 0.02
C ILE A 5 1.80 -5.25 1.16
N PHE A 6 1.89 -6.06 2.23
CA PHE A 6 0.96 -5.95 3.35
C PHE A 6 1.00 -4.56 3.98
N VAL A 7 2.20 -4.07 4.29
CA VAL A 7 2.38 -2.76 4.93
C VAL A 7 1.93 -1.64 3.99
N SER A 8 2.32 -1.66 2.72
CA SER A 8 1.96 -0.60 1.75
C SER A 8 0.46 -0.49 1.53
N GLU A 9 -0.27 -1.61 1.48
CA GLU A 9 -1.74 -1.60 1.38
C GLU A 9 -2.42 -1.24 2.71
N ALA A 10 -1.83 -1.60 3.85
CA ALA A 10 -2.35 -1.25 5.17
C ALA A 10 -2.28 0.26 5.43
N VAL A 11 -1.10 0.87 5.24
CA VAL A 11 -0.91 2.32 5.45
C VAL A 11 -1.78 3.13 4.50
N TRP A 12 -1.93 2.68 3.24
CA TRP A 12 -2.84 3.33 2.30
C TRP A 12 -4.28 3.34 2.79
N ARG A 13 -4.81 2.20 3.25
CA ARG A 13 -6.18 2.12 3.78
C ARG A 13 -6.40 2.99 5.01
N VAL A 14 -5.38 3.17 5.86
CA VAL A 14 -5.46 4.04 7.04
C VAL A 14 -5.53 5.51 6.61
N ALA A 15 -4.62 5.94 5.73
CA ALA A 15 -4.60 7.32 5.26
C ALA A 15 -5.86 7.68 4.46
N ASP A 16 -6.35 6.76 3.64
CA ASP A 16 -7.60 6.93 2.88
C ASP A 16 -8.82 7.13 3.80
N ARG A 17 -8.91 6.35 4.89
CA ARG A 17 -9.94 6.54 5.90
C ARG A 17 -9.81 7.87 6.64
N ALA A 18 -8.58 8.31 6.93
CA ALA A 18 -8.35 9.60 7.57
C ALA A 18 -8.87 10.75 6.69
N VAL A 19 -8.59 10.72 5.38
CA VAL A 19 -9.15 11.67 4.41
C VAL A 19 -10.67 11.63 4.43
N GLN A 20 -11.27 10.44 4.36
CA GLN A 20 -12.73 10.29 4.33
C GLN A 20 -13.42 10.81 5.59
N ILE A 21 -12.83 10.59 6.78
CA ILE A 21 -13.37 11.08 8.07
C ILE A 21 -13.34 12.61 8.14
N MET A 22 -12.34 13.24 7.53
CA MET A 22 -12.14 14.69 7.58
C MET A 22 -12.89 15.46 6.48
N GLY A 23 -13.44 14.76 5.48
CA GLY A 23 -14.14 15.40 4.36
C GLY A 23 -13.26 16.39 3.62
N ALA A 24 -13.77 17.60 3.33
CA ALA A 24 -13.03 18.64 2.62
C ALA A 24 -11.70 19.03 3.30
N LEU A 25 -11.65 18.98 4.64
CA LEU A 25 -10.45 19.27 5.41
C LEU A 25 -9.36 18.20 5.23
N GLY A 26 -9.74 16.96 4.88
CA GLY A 26 -8.80 15.86 4.64
C GLY A 26 -8.05 15.96 3.32
N ILE A 27 -8.54 16.79 2.39
CA ILE A 27 -7.91 17.04 1.09
C ILE A 27 -7.31 18.45 0.97
N SER A 28 -7.52 19.31 1.97
CA SER A 28 -6.92 20.66 1.97
C SER A 28 -5.48 20.63 2.46
N ASP A 29 -4.77 21.74 2.29
CA ASP A 29 -3.42 21.94 2.82
C ASP A 29 -3.45 22.46 4.28
N ASP A 30 -4.63 22.62 4.88
CA ASP A 30 -4.78 23.05 6.28
C ASP A 30 -4.41 21.96 7.27
N THR A 31 -4.32 20.70 6.80
CA THR A 31 -3.93 19.55 7.61
C THR A 31 -2.88 18.72 6.88
N PRO A 32 -2.02 17.98 7.60
CA PRO A 32 -0.99 17.17 6.96
C PRO A 32 -1.54 15.93 6.24
N VAL A 33 -2.85 15.65 6.33
CA VAL A 33 -3.45 14.39 5.88
C VAL A 33 -3.37 14.23 4.36
N SER A 34 -3.59 15.31 3.60
CA SER A 34 -3.49 15.31 2.14
C SER A 34 -2.05 15.03 1.68
N MET A 35 -1.05 15.65 2.34
CA MET A 35 0.37 15.40 2.11
C MET A 35 0.73 13.93 2.41
N ILE A 36 0.34 13.42 3.58
CA ILE A 36 0.59 12.03 3.97
C ILE A 36 -0.01 11.06 2.94
N GLN A 37 -1.26 11.27 2.51
CA GLN A 37 -1.89 10.43 1.50
C GLN A 37 -1.09 10.44 0.19
N ARG A 38 -0.61 11.62 -0.26
CA ARG A 38 0.20 11.75 -1.47
C ARG A 38 1.54 11.03 -1.35
N GLU A 39 2.21 11.13 -0.20
CA GLU A 39 3.49 10.47 0.07
C GLU A 39 3.38 8.94 0.20
N LEU A 40 2.22 8.43 0.63
CA LEU A 40 1.98 6.99 0.71
C LEU A 40 1.62 6.37 -0.64
N ARG A 41 1.20 7.17 -1.64
CA ARG A 41 0.84 6.63 -2.97
C ARG A 41 2.02 5.91 -3.63
N PRO A 42 3.23 6.48 -3.66
CA PRO A 42 4.40 5.82 -4.22
C PRO A 42 4.84 4.53 -3.52
N PHE A 43 4.50 4.27 -2.25
CA PHE A 43 4.90 3.04 -1.54
C PHE A 43 4.38 1.76 -2.21
N ARG A 44 3.30 1.86 -2.99
CA ARG A 44 2.74 0.75 -3.78
C ARG A 44 3.42 0.56 -5.14
N ILE A 45 4.35 1.45 -5.50
CA ILE A 45 5.06 1.47 -6.80
C ILE A 45 6.56 1.26 -6.60
N TYR A 46 7.16 1.94 -5.62
CA TYR A 46 8.57 1.82 -5.29
C TYR A 46 8.96 0.39 -4.94
N ASP A 47 10.19 0.03 -5.28
CA ASP A 47 10.76 -1.33 -5.11
C ASP A 47 9.96 -2.44 -5.81
N GLY A 48 9.05 -2.08 -6.72
CA GLY A 48 8.17 -2.99 -7.45
C GLY A 48 6.70 -2.81 -7.09
N ALA A 49 5.83 -2.83 -8.10
CA ALA A 49 4.39 -2.79 -7.91
C ALA A 49 3.91 -3.98 -7.06
N SER A 50 2.81 -3.79 -6.31
CA SER A 50 2.19 -4.86 -5.50
C SER A 50 1.91 -6.13 -6.32
N GLU A 51 1.52 -5.98 -7.59
CA GLU A 51 1.22 -7.05 -8.55
C GLU A 51 2.48 -7.83 -8.93
N LEU A 52 3.60 -7.14 -9.14
CA LEU A 52 4.89 -7.76 -9.44
C LEU A 52 5.35 -8.63 -8.27
N HIS A 53 5.29 -8.09 -7.05
CA HIS A 53 5.63 -8.86 -5.86
C HIS A 53 4.70 -10.06 -5.65
N ARG A 54 3.39 -9.92 -5.91
CA ARG A 54 2.43 -11.04 -5.87
C ARG A 54 2.76 -12.11 -6.91
N ALA A 55 3.07 -11.72 -8.14
CA ALA A 55 3.45 -12.65 -9.21
C ALA A 55 4.74 -13.41 -8.88
N THR A 56 5.77 -12.72 -8.37
CA THR A 56 7.01 -13.36 -7.91
C THR A 56 6.76 -14.33 -6.76
N LEU A 57 5.93 -13.96 -5.79
CA LEU A 57 5.56 -14.84 -4.68
C LEU A 57 4.82 -16.08 -5.17
N ALA A 58 3.81 -15.91 -6.03
CA ALA A 58 3.06 -17.01 -6.63
C ALA A 58 3.99 -17.98 -7.37
N ARG A 59 4.90 -17.46 -8.21
CA ARG A 59 5.89 -18.29 -8.92
C ARG A 59 6.75 -19.13 -7.96
N ARG A 60 7.23 -18.53 -6.86
CA ARG A 60 8.01 -19.25 -5.83
C ARG A 60 7.19 -20.36 -5.17
N ILE A 61 5.93 -20.08 -4.82
CA ILE A 61 5.02 -21.07 -4.23
C ILE A 61 4.80 -22.25 -5.19
N PHE A 62 4.55 -21.98 -6.47
CA PHE A 62 4.36 -23.04 -7.48
C PHE A 62 5.66 -23.83 -7.79
N GLN A 63 6.83 -23.20 -7.70
CA GLN A 63 8.12 -23.86 -7.95
C GLN A 63 8.58 -24.75 -6.78
N HIS A 64 8.38 -24.31 -5.54
CA HIS A 64 8.84 -25.06 -4.36
C HIS A 64 7.80 -26.07 -3.84
N GLY A 65 6.59 -26.06 -4.41
CA GLY A 65 5.45 -26.85 -3.96
C GLY A 65 4.92 -26.32 -2.62
N LEU A 66 3.60 -26.33 -2.45
CA LEU A 66 2.98 -26.19 -1.12
C LEU A 66 3.31 -27.46 -0.34
N ARG A 67 4.49 -27.49 0.30
CA ARG A 67 4.75 -28.46 1.35
C ARG A 67 4.10 -27.92 2.63
N PRO A 68 3.08 -28.60 3.17
CA PRO A 68 2.48 -28.20 4.45
C PRO A 68 3.52 -28.21 5.57
#